data_AF-A0A4V1ZXY0-F1
#
_entry.id   AF-A0A4V1ZXY0-F1
#
_cell.length_a   1.000
_cell.length_b   1.000
_cell.length_c   1.000
_cell.angle_alpha   90.00
_cell.angle_beta   90.00
_cell.angle_gamma   90.00
#
_symmetry.space_group_name_H-M   'P 1'
#
loop_
_entity.id
_entity.type
_entity.pdbx_description
1 polymer ?
#
loop_
_entity_poly.entity_id
_entity_poly.type
_entity_poly.pdbx_seq_one_letter_code
_entity_poly.pdbx_strand_id
1 'polypeptide(L)'
;MKKIFRKLAGKNLTFTHICEVGVFLPEYSNVIDFIKKGIRTTLVEADPLVAQKIREYYEDYPVTVHAVAIFDHNGTIELSRAAQSTFVSSVTSSPAIVNDGYRQKETDVFTTECRLFSEIDTGDIDLISIDIEGCEWYVIEKMTSRPKVISVETHAKSYINPHMPKIARWMENNGYELWYKDLSDSVYVRSDQFKASWTDKLETAYIEARVAWKKFKQKLKRRI
;
A
#
# COMPACT_ATOMS: atom_id res chain seq x y z
N MET A 1 -15.82 -1.09 8.13
CA MET A 1 -15.33 -2.31 7.45
C MET A 1 -14.73 -1.94 6.11
N LYS A 2 -13.44 -2.23 5.94
CA LYS A 2 -12.65 -2.01 4.73
C LYS A 2 -13.06 -2.96 3.61
N LYS A 3 -12.89 -2.52 2.36
CA LYS A 3 -13.34 -3.24 1.16
C LYS A 3 -12.68 -4.62 1.04
N ILE A 4 -11.37 -4.69 1.27
CA ILE A 4 -10.59 -5.93 1.19
C ILE A 4 -11.12 -6.98 2.18
N PHE A 5 -11.35 -6.58 3.43
CA PHE A 5 -11.94 -7.46 4.45
C PHE A 5 -13.32 -7.96 4.02
N ARG A 6 -14.21 -7.06 3.56
CA ARG A 6 -15.56 -7.44 3.11
C ARG A 6 -15.53 -8.40 1.92
N LYS A 7 -14.65 -8.20 0.93
CA LYS A 7 -14.57 -9.08 -0.24
C LYS A 7 -13.96 -10.44 0.12
N LEU A 8 -13.13 -10.50 1.15
CA LEU A 8 -12.57 -11.75 1.69
C LEU A 8 -13.54 -12.43 2.67
N ALA A 9 -14.47 -11.70 3.27
CA ALA A 9 -15.57 -12.28 4.03
C ALA A 9 -16.43 -13.15 3.09
N GLY A 10 -16.39 -14.47 3.29
CA GLY A 10 -17.05 -15.45 2.42
C GLY A 10 -16.10 -16.16 1.45
N LYS A 11 -14.81 -15.78 1.41
CA LYS A 11 -13.76 -16.65 0.86
C LYS A 11 -13.33 -17.60 1.97
N ASN A 12 -13.20 -18.89 1.66
CA ASN A 12 -12.74 -19.90 2.61
C ASN A 12 -11.21 -19.83 2.79
N LEU A 13 -10.72 -18.66 3.22
CA LEU A 13 -9.30 -18.38 3.43
C LEU A 13 -9.05 -18.10 4.90
N THR A 14 -7.97 -18.66 5.41
CA THR A 14 -7.47 -18.41 6.77
C THR A 14 -6.27 -17.49 6.69
N PHE A 15 -6.22 -16.50 7.59
CA PHE A 15 -5.09 -15.58 7.73
C PHE A 15 -4.53 -15.70 9.14
N THR A 16 -3.22 -15.90 9.24
CA THR A 16 -2.49 -16.07 10.49
C THR A 16 -1.53 -14.92 10.75
N HIS A 17 -1.03 -14.29 9.68
CA HIS A 17 -0.19 -13.11 9.74
C HIS A 17 -0.56 -12.13 8.63
N ILE A 18 -0.75 -10.87 8.99
CA ILE A 18 -1.07 -9.80 8.06
C ILE A 18 -0.03 -8.71 8.18
N CYS A 19 0.25 -8.02 7.08
CA CYS A 19 1.15 -6.89 7.06
C CYS A 19 0.51 -5.66 6.41
N GLU A 20 0.82 -4.48 6.92
CA GLU A 20 0.54 -3.21 6.24
C GLU A 20 1.79 -2.34 6.27
N VAL A 21 2.16 -1.80 5.11
CA VAL A 21 3.32 -0.92 4.93
C VAL A 21 2.82 0.45 4.48
N GLY A 22 3.06 1.46 5.30
CA GLY A 22 2.50 2.81 5.16
C GLY A 22 1.08 2.89 5.71
N VAL A 23 0.97 2.93 7.04
CA VAL A 23 -0.33 2.90 7.73
C VAL A 23 -0.96 4.29 7.81
N PHE A 24 -0.15 5.34 7.88
CA PHE A 24 -0.59 6.68 8.30
C PHE A 24 -1.24 6.59 9.70
N LEU A 25 -2.47 7.04 9.92
CA LEU A 25 -3.10 6.94 11.25
C LEU A 25 -3.81 5.58 11.43
N PRO A 26 -3.80 5.01 12.65
CA PRO A 26 -4.33 3.66 12.90
C PRO A 26 -5.80 3.51 12.51
N GLU A 27 -6.63 4.55 12.61
CA GLU A 27 -8.03 4.52 12.21
C GLU A 27 -8.23 4.34 10.69
N TYR A 28 -7.21 4.68 9.90
CA TYR A 28 -7.21 4.54 8.45
C TYR A 28 -6.56 3.26 7.94
N SER A 29 -5.96 2.43 8.82
CA SER A 29 -5.37 1.14 8.44
C SER A 29 -6.28 0.33 7.53
N ASN A 30 -5.75 -0.11 6.39
CA ASN A 30 -6.47 -0.94 5.43
C ASN A 30 -6.75 -2.35 5.94
N VAL A 31 -5.99 -2.79 6.97
CA VAL A 31 -6.16 -4.10 7.61
C VAL A 31 -6.82 -4.04 8.98
N ILE A 32 -7.37 -2.89 9.39
CA ILE A 32 -7.98 -2.67 10.72
C ILE A 32 -8.99 -3.74 11.14
N ASP A 33 -9.84 -4.21 10.22
CA ASP A 33 -10.86 -5.23 10.55
C ASP A 33 -10.25 -6.60 10.86
N PHE A 34 -9.06 -6.90 10.33
CA PHE A 34 -8.33 -8.12 10.66
C PHE A 34 -7.60 -8.01 11.99
N ILE A 35 -6.99 -6.86 12.28
CA ILE A 35 -6.39 -6.57 13.59
C ILE A 35 -7.45 -6.73 14.68
N LYS A 36 -8.64 -6.16 14.47
CA LYS A 36 -9.78 -6.28 15.40
C LYS A 36 -10.31 -7.71 15.59
N LYS A 37 -9.94 -8.64 14.72
CA LYS A 37 -10.19 -10.09 14.88
C LYS A 37 -9.09 -10.83 15.63
N GLY A 38 -8.06 -10.13 16.12
CA GLY A 38 -6.95 -10.72 16.86
C GLY A 38 -5.95 -11.46 15.97
N ILE A 39 -5.88 -11.14 14.68
CA ILE A 39 -4.89 -11.74 13.78
C ILE A 39 -3.55 -11.04 14.01
N ARG A 40 -2.48 -11.83 14.19
CA ARG A 40 -1.11 -11.30 14.31
C ARG A 40 -0.82 -10.38 13.13
N THR A 41 -0.36 -9.16 13.42
CA THR A 41 -0.18 -8.14 12.39
C THR A 41 1.16 -7.43 12.54
N THR A 42 1.87 -7.25 11.43
CA THR A 42 3.05 -6.39 11.32
C THR A 42 2.67 -5.09 10.64
N LEU A 43 2.98 -3.96 11.25
CA LEU A 43 2.73 -2.63 10.70
C LEU A 43 4.06 -1.91 10.51
N VAL A 44 4.25 -1.26 9.37
CA VAL A 44 5.43 -0.45 9.07
C VAL A 44 5.00 0.99 8.80
N GLU A 45 5.58 1.94 9.51
CA GLU A 45 5.30 3.36 9.38
C GLU A 45 6.62 4.15 9.49
N ALA A 46 6.87 5.04 8.52
CA ALA A 46 8.14 5.75 8.43
C ALA A 46 8.22 6.95 9.38
N ASP A 47 7.09 7.61 9.66
CA ASP A 47 7.04 8.73 10.59
C ASP A 47 7.02 8.23 12.04
N PRO A 48 8.08 8.49 12.85
CA PRO A 48 8.16 7.98 14.21
C PRO A 48 7.04 8.49 15.13
N LEU A 49 6.52 9.69 14.89
CA LEU A 49 5.42 10.25 15.67
C LEU A 49 4.09 9.54 15.37
N VAL A 50 3.91 9.13 14.12
CA VAL A 50 2.74 8.38 13.69
C VAL A 50 2.85 6.93 14.16
N ALA A 51 4.03 6.31 14.03
CA ALA A 51 4.30 4.98 14.54
C ALA A 51 4.04 4.86 16.05
N GLN A 52 4.36 5.91 16.83
CA GLN A 52 4.01 5.95 18.25
C GLN A 52 2.49 5.90 18.46
N LYS A 53 1.70 6.72 17.74
CA LYS A 53 0.23 6.70 17.83
C LYS A 53 -0.35 5.33 17.46
N ILE A 54 0.23 4.66 16.47
CA ILE A 54 -0.19 3.30 16.08
C ILE A 54 0.05 2.32 17.22
N ARG A 55 1.20 2.37 17.90
CA ARG A 55 1.50 1.50 19.05
C ARG A 55 0.51 1.71 20.18
N GLU A 56 0.24 2.97 20.53
CA GLU A 56 -0.71 3.33 21.58
C GLU A 56 -2.14 2.86 21.23
N TYR A 57 -2.56 3.04 19.98
CA TYR A 57 -3.91 2.63 19.54
C TYR A 57 -4.10 1.10 19.56
N TYR A 58 -3.05 0.34 19.25
CA TYR A 58 -3.09 -1.12 19.13
C TYR A 58 -2.43 -1.87 20.30
N GLU A 59 -2.24 -1.23 21.45
CA GLU A 59 -1.53 -1.81 22.61
C GLU A 59 -2.11 -3.18 23.04
N ASP A 60 -3.44 -3.32 22.99
CA ASP A 60 -4.15 -4.54 23.37
C ASP A 60 -4.30 -5.59 22.24
N TYR A 61 -3.70 -5.35 21.06
CA TYR A 61 -3.80 -6.22 19.89
C TYR A 61 -2.45 -6.90 19.60
N PRO A 62 -2.44 -8.06 18.91
CA PRO A 62 -1.21 -8.75 18.54
C PRO A 62 -0.51 -8.05 17.35
N VAL A 63 -0.10 -6.80 17.55
CA VAL A 63 0.46 -5.90 16.55
C VAL A 63 1.93 -5.60 16.87
N THR A 64 2.80 -5.76 15.88
CA THR A 64 4.20 -5.31 15.94
C THR A 64 4.39 -4.11 15.01
N VAL A 65 4.96 -3.01 15.51
CA VAL A 65 5.14 -1.77 14.74
C VAL A 65 6.61 -1.45 14.50
N HIS A 66 7.02 -1.45 13.24
CA HIS A 66 8.34 -1.03 12.79
C HIS A 66 8.30 0.45 12.37
N ALA A 67 8.99 1.30 13.14
CA ALA A 67 9.09 2.74 12.86
C ALA A 67 10.26 3.03 11.90
N VAL A 68 10.15 2.52 10.66
CA VAL A 68 11.20 2.62 9.63
C VAL A 68 10.57 2.86 8.27
N ALA A 69 11.30 3.51 7.37
CA ALA A 69 10.95 3.55 5.96
C ALA A 69 11.39 2.25 5.26
N ILE A 70 10.63 1.82 4.24
CA ILE A 70 11.08 0.76 3.34
C ILE A 70 11.63 1.40 2.07
N PHE A 71 12.86 1.01 1.71
CA PHE A 71 13.53 1.52 0.51
C PHE A 71 14.51 0.49 -0.07
N ASP A 72 15.30 0.88 -1.08
CA ASP A 72 16.21 -0.02 -1.83
C ASP A 72 17.55 -0.30 -1.12
N HIS A 73 17.80 0.30 0.04
CA HIS A 73 18.99 0.12 0.86
C HIS A 73 18.69 0.29 2.36
N ASN A 74 19.64 -0.12 3.20
CA ASN A 74 19.64 0.15 4.63
C ASN A 74 20.38 1.46 4.92
N GLY A 75 19.89 2.23 5.89
CA GLY A 75 20.54 3.46 6.33
C GLY A 75 19.55 4.50 6.83
N THR A 76 19.71 5.73 6.36
CA THR A 76 18.83 6.85 6.68
C THR A 76 18.29 7.46 5.41
N ILE A 77 17.01 7.80 5.40
CA ILE A 77 16.36 8.44 4.25
C ILE A 77 15.64 9.72 4.67
N GLU A 78 15.61 10.67 3.75
CA GLU A 78 14.85 11.90 3.90
C GLU A 78 13.43 11.71 3.36
N LEU A 79 12.43 12.09 4.17
CA LEU A 79 11.02 12.05 3.83
C LEU A 79 10.40 13.44 3.99
N SER A 80 9.36 13.69 3.22
CA SER A 80 8.55 14.90 3.29
C SER A 80 7.14 14.57 3.78
N ARG A 81 6.63 15.36 4.72
CA ARG A 81 5.23 15.32 5.19
C ARG A 81 4.38 16.27 4.35
N ALA A 82 3.47 15.73 3.55
CA ALA A 82 2.49 16.49 2.78
C ALA A 82 1.07 16.14 3.23
N ALA A 83 0.59 16.83 4.27
CA ALA A 83 -0.73 16.60 4.86
C ALA A 83 -0.95 15.14 5.30
N GLN A 84 -1.69 14.34 4.52
CA GLN A 84 -1.97 12.92 4.80
C GLN A 84 -1.00 11.96 4.11
N SER A 85 0.03 12.49 3.46
CA SER A 85 1.01 11.74 2.68
C SER A 85 2.40 11.90 3.27
N THR A 86 3.15 10.81 3.36
CA THR A 86 4.58 10.81 3.71
C THR A 86 5.33 10.08 2.61
N PHE A 87 6.24 10.76 1.93
CA PHE A 87 6.94 10.20 0.77
C PHE A 87 8.42 10.57 0.80
N VAL A 88 9.25 9.75 0.14
CA VAL A 88 10.69 9.96 0.06
C VAL A 88 10.98 11.23 -0.73
N SER A 89 11.74 12.15 -0.15
CA SER A 89 11.98 13.49 -0.73
C SER A 89 12.60 13.46 -2.12
N SER A 90 13.40 12.43 -2.43
CA SER A 90 14.05 12.26 -3.74
C SER A 90 13.12 11.71 -4.83
N VAL A 91 11.91 11.25 -4.48
CA VAL A 91 10.94 10.73 -5.44
C VAL A 91 10.35 11.87 -6.26
N THR A 92 10.40 11.75 -7.58
CA THR A 92 9.92 12.77 -8.52
C THR A 92 8.41 12.71 -8.77
N SER A 93 7.73 11.67 -8.28
CA SER A 93 6.31 11.43 -8.50
C SER A 93 5.66 10.69 -7.34
N SER A 94 4.76 11.38 -6.64
CA SER A 94 3.83 10.83 -5.64
C SER A 94 2.43 11.40 -5.88
N PRO A 95 1.36 10.83 -5.29
CA PRO A 95 0.04 11.44 -5.23
C PRO A 95 0.07 12.92 -4.84
N ALA A 96 0.80 13.30 -3.79
CA ALA A 96 0.91 14.69 -3.33
C ALA A 96 1.52 15.63 -4.38
N ILE A 97 2.60 15.19 -5.06
CA ILE A 97 3.26 15.96 -6.12
C ILE A 97 2.34 16.07 -7.35
N VAL A 98 1.81 14.94 -7.82
CA VAL A 98 1.09 14.86 -9.10
C VAL A 98 -0.30 15.44 -9.00
N ASN A 99 -1.03 15.21 -7.91
CA ASN A 99 -2.43 15.63 -7.80
C ASN A 99 -2.58 17.02 -7.20
N ASP A 100 -1.78 17.33 -6.19
CA ASP A 100 -1.97 18.53 -5.37
C ASP A 100 -0.90 19.60 -5.65
N GLY A 101 0.10 19.28 -6.48
CA GLY A 101 1.15 20.23 -6.88
C GLY A 101 2.06 20.60 -5.73
N TYR A 102 2.21 19.70 -4.75
CA TYR A 102 3.04 19.91 -3.58
C TYR A 102 4.46 20.32 -3.99
N ARG A 103 4.98 21.33 -3.28
CA ARG A 103 6.37 21.78 -3.38
C ARG A 103 7.00 21.62 -2.01
N GLN A 104 8.08 20.86 -1.96
CA GLN A 104 8.80 20.57 -0.73
C GLN A 104 9.23 21.85 -0.03
N LYS A 105 9.04 21.89 1.29
CA LYS A 105 9.54 22.93 2.18
C LYS A 105 10.43 22.26 3.21
N GLU A 106 11.52 22.92 3.61
CA GLU A 106 12.44 22.39 4.62
C GLU A 106 11.75 22.02 5.95
N THR A 107 10.70 22.76 6.33
CA THR A 107 9.92 22.49 7.55
C THR A 107 9.13 21.19 7.52
N ASP A 108 8.88 20.65 6.33
CA ASP A 108 8.07 19.45 6.14
C ASP A 108 8.95 18.19 6.09
N VAL A 109 10.28 18.36 6.15
CA VAL A 109 11.27 17.32 5.95
C VAL A 109 11.72 16.73 7.28
N PHE A 110 11.89 15.42 7.30
CA PHE A 110 12.52 14.71 8.40
C PHE A 110 13.34 13.53 7.89
N THR A 111 14.30 13.08 8.70
CA THR A 111 15.07 11.87 8.43
C THR A 111 14.56 10.74 9.30
N THR A 112 14.51 9.54 8.73
CA THR A 112 14.22 8.31 9.49
C THR A 112 15.13 7.18 9.02
N GLU A 113 15.20 6.11 9.80
CA GLU A 113 15.89 4.89 9.41
C GLU A 113 15.15 4.24 8.22
N CYS A 114 15.89 3.80 7.20
CA CYS A 114 15.36 2.97 6.12
C CYS A 114 15.94 1.56 6.16
N ARG A 115 15.12 0.58 5.79
CA ARG A 115 15.49 -0.84 5.71
C ARG A 115 14.97 -1.51 4.45
N LEU A 116 15.60 -2.63 4.09
CA LEU A 116 15.05 -3.58 3.13
C LEU A 116 13.86 -4.32 3.74
N PHE A 117 12.79 -4.52 2.96
CA PHE A 117 11.61 -5.23 3.46
C PHE A 117 11.91 -6.68 3.87
N SER A 118 12.90 -7.33 3.25
CA SER A 118 13.35 -8.68 3.58
C SER A 118 13.86 -8.84 5.02
N GLU A 119 14.20 -7.75 5.72
CA GLU A 119 14.62 -7.78 7.12
C GLU A 119 13.44 -7.81 8.10
N ILE A 120 12.24 -7.47 7.62
CA ILE A 120 10.98 -7.47 8.39
C ILE A 120 10.13 -8.69 8.00
N ASP A 121 10.14 -9.05 6.73
CA ASP A 121 9.35 -10.15 6.19
C ASP A 121 9.95 -11.52 6.53
N THR A 122 9.34 -12.18 7.52
CA THR A 122 9.69 -13.53 8.01
C THR A 122 9.25 -14.68 7.10
N GLY A 123 8.65 -14.39 5.93
CA GLY A 123 8.24 -15.41 4.96
C GLY A 123 6.87 -16.05 5.25
N ASP A 124 6.14 -15.55 6.23
CA ASP A 124 4.87 -16.10 6.72
C ASP A 124 3.68 -15.13 6.61
N ILE A 125 3.80 -14.03 5.87
CA ILE A 125 2.72 -13.05 5.65
C ILE A 125 1.68 -13.65 4.70
N ASP A 126 0.42 -13.72 5.15
CA ASP A 126 -0.72 -14.23 4.37
C ASP A 126 -1.44 -13.14 3.56
N LEU A 127 -1.42 -11.91 4.02
CA LEU A 127 -2.01 -10.74 3.34
C LEU A 127 -1.13 -9.52 3.60
N ILE A 128 -0.86 -8.74 2.56
CA ILE A 128 -0.16 -7.46 2.70
C ILE A 128 -0.91 -6.33 2.00
N SER A 129 -0.94 -5.16 2.63
CA SER A 129 -1.34 -3.89 2.02
C SER A 129 -0.15 -2.94 1.97
N ILE A 130 0.08 -2.29 0.82
CA ILE A 130 1.26 -1.45 0.57
C ILE A 130 0.80 -0.10 0.01
N ASP A 131 1.06 0.96 0.75
CA ASP A 131 0.74 2.34 0.38
C ASP A 131 1.85 3.27 0.92
N ILE A 132 2.91 3.45 0.14
CA ILE A 132 4.09 4.26 0.54
C ILE A 132 4.47 5.25 -0.56
N GLU A 133 3.45 5.79 -1.21
CA GLU A 133 3.51 7.01 -2.00
C GLU A 133 4.55 6.96 -3.12
N GLY A 134 4.65 5.81 -3.81
CA GLY A 134 5.53 5.61 -4.99
C GLY A 134 6.74 4.70 -4.76
N CYS A 135 6.95 4.23 -3.54
CA CYS A 135 8.04 3.31 -3.19
C CYS A 135 7.61 1.83 -3.08
N GLU A 136 6.38 1.50 -3.47
CA GLU A 136 5.75 0.17 -3.30
C GLU A 136 6.59 -0.95 -3.91
N TRP A 137 7.31 -0.66 -5.00
CA TRP A 137 8.19 -1.61 -5.65
C TRP A 137 9.30 -2.15 -4.73
N TYR A 138 9.84 -1.32 -3.83
CA TYR A 138 10.92 -1.73 -2.92
C TYR A 138 10.42 -2.71 -1.84
N VAL A 139 9.13 -2.68 -1.51
CA VAL A 139 8.50 -3.71 -0.69
C VAL A 139 8.39 -5.01 -1.51
N ILE A 140 7.83 -4.92 -2.72
CA ILE A 140 7.53 -6.09 -3.56
C ILE A 140 8.82 -6.84 -3.98
N GLU A 141 9.85 -6.13 -4.42
CA GLU A 141 11.07 -6.76 -4.95
C GLU A 141 11.88 -7.48 -3.87
N LYS A 142 11.75 -7.06 -2.61
CA LYS A 142 12.44 -7.63 -1.44
C LYS A 142 11.53 -8.54 -0.59
N MET A 143 10.32 -8.82 -1.05
CA MET A 143 9.36 -9.65 -0.30
C MET A 143 9.75 -11.15 -0.35
N THR A 144 9.94 -11.72 0.84
CA THR A 144 10.21 -13.15 1.05
C THR A 144 8.90 -13.94 1.00
N SER A 145 7.87 -13.46 1.67
CA SER A 145 6.55 -14.05 1.71
C SER A 145 5.93 -14.19 0.33
N ARG A 146 5.00 -15.12 0.21
CA ARG A 146 4.08 -15.21 -0.94
C ARG A 146 2.65 -15.11 -0.44
N PRO A 147 2.18 -13.90 -0.07
CA PRO A 147 0.85 -13.70 0.49
C PRO A 147 -0.24 -14.26 -0.41
N LYS A 148 -1.36 -14.67 0.18
CA LYS A 148 -2.57 -15.07 -0.56
C LYS A 148 -3.16 -13.88 -1.32
N VAL A 149 -3.04 -12.69 -0.73
CA VAL A 149 -3.59 -11.43 -1.25
C VAL A 149 -2.58 -10.30 -1.06
N ILE A 150 -2.42 -9.47 -2.08
CA ILE A 150 -1.54 -8.29 -2.07
C ILE A 150 -2.36 -7.08 -2.53
N SER A 151 -2.49 -6.05 -1.70
CA SER A 151 -3.04 -4.75 -2.07
C SER A 151 -1.91 -3.75 -2.27
N VAL A 152 -1.93 -3.01 -3.37
CA VAL A 152 -0.86 -2.05 -3.72
C VAL A 152 -1.47 -0.73 -4.21
N GLU A 153 -1.05 0.39 -3.62
CA GLU A 153 -1.37 1.71 -4.16
C GLU A 153 -0.64 1.88 -5.50
N THR A 154 -1.42 1.89 -6.58
CA THR A 154 -0.87 1.86 -7.95
C THR A 154 -1.26 3.10 -8.75
N HIS A 155 -2.24 3.83 -8.25
CA HIS A 155 -2.80 5.00 -8.90
C HIS A 155 -3.51 5.87 -7.88
N ALA A 156 -3.77 7.13 -8.21
CA ALA A 156 -4.68 7.98 -7.45
C ALA A 156 -5.00 9.20 -8.31
N LYS A 157 -6.25 9.40 -8.71
CA LYS A 157 -6.63 10.48 -9.66
C LYS A 157 -5.71 10.45 -10.91
N SER A 158 -4.79 11.42 -11.08
CA SER A 158 -3.81 11.47 -12.18
C SER A 158 -2.50 10.74 -11.93
N TYR A 159 -2.18 10.43 -10.68
CA TYR A 159 -1.02 9.64 -10.31
C TYR A 159 -1.11 8.20 -10.84
N ILE A 160 0.04 7.69 -11.27
CA ILE A 160 0.32 6.29 -11.56
C ILE A 160 1.66 6.00 -10.93
N ASN A 161 1.75 4.88 -10.22
CA ASN A 161 2.98 4.41 -9.64
C ASN A 161 4.08 4.28 -10.72
N PRO A 162 5.26 4.92 -10.55
CA PRO A 162 6.32 4.91 -11.56
C PRO A 162 6.86 3.49 -11.84
N HIS A 163 6.68 2.57 -10.90
CA HIS A 163 7.13 1.18 -11.02
C HIS A 163 6.03 0.21 -11.45
N MET A 164 4.86 0.70 -11.88
CA MET A 164 3.74 -0.15 -12.31
C MET A 164 4.13 -1.27 -13.29
N PRO A 165 4.99 -1.06 -14.32
CA PRO A 165 5.41 -2.15 -15.20
C PRO A 165 6.20 -3.26 -14.48
N LYS A 166 7.02 -2.90 -13.49
CA LYS A 166 7.79 -3.86 -12.68
C LYS A 166 6.86 -4.62 -11.73
N ILE A 167 5.96 -3.90 -11.05
CA ILE A 167 4.95 -4.48 -10.15
C ILE A 167 4.10 -5.49 -10.91
N ALA A 168 3.53 -5.11 -12.07
CA ALA A 168 2.69 -6.00 -12.86
C ALA A 168 3.42 -7.28 -13.31
N ARG A 169 4.66 -7.13 -13.79
CA ARG A 169 5.50 -8.27 -14.19
C ARG A 169 5.84 -9.19 -13.02
N TRP A 170 6.14 -8.62 -11.85
CA TRP A 170 6.42 -9.42 -10.66
C TRP A 170 5.20 -10.22 -10.22
N MET A 171 4.01 -9.61 -10.23
CA MET A 171 2.76 -10.29 -9.90
C MET A 171 2.52 -11.48 -10.84
N GLU A 172 2.60 -11.25 -12.16
CA GLU A 172 2.43 -12.30 -13.17
C GLU A 172 3.44 -13.44 -12.98
N ASN A 173 4.73 -13.12 -12.85
CA ASN A 173 5.80 -14.11 -12.68
C ASN A 173 5.68 -14.93 -11.39
N ASN A 174 5.01 -14.41 -10.37
CA ASN A 174 4.80 -15.10 -9.09
C ASN A 174 3.39 -15.69 -8.95
N GLY A 175 2.64 -15.82 -10.06
CA GLY A 175 1.34 -16.50 -10.07
C GLY A 175 0.23 -15.71 -9.38
N TYR A 176 0.26 -14.38 -9.49
CA TYR A 176 -0.80 -13.50 -9.02
C TYR A 176 -1.64 -12.98 -10.18
N GLU A 177 -2.95 -12.95 -9.97
CA GLU A 177 -3.92 -12.35 -10.87
C GLU A 177 -4.53 -11.09 -10.25
N LEU A 178 -4.80 -10.08 -11.08
CA LEU A 178 -5.55 -8.92 -10.64
C LEU A 178 -6.97 -9.37 -10.26
N TRP A 179 -7.32 -9.22 -8.98
CA TRP A 179 -8.64 -9.57 -8.47
C TRP A 179 -9.62 -8.42 -8.64
N TYR A 180 -9.26 -7.24 -8.13
CA TYR A 180 -10.04 -6.03 -8.35
C TYR A 180 -9.20 -4.76 -8.25
N LYS A 181 -9.78 -3.65 -8.71
CA LYS A 181 -9.26 -2.30 -8.45
C LYS A 181 -10.28 -1.47 -7.68
N ASP A 182 -9.79 -0.48 -6.95
CA ASP A 182 -10.62 0.65 -6.52
C ASP A 182 -10.08 1.97 -7.06
N LEU A 183 -10.25 3.07 -6.33
CA LEU A 183 -9.86 4.39 -6.82
C LEU A 183 -8.36 4.65 -6.69
N SER A 184 -7.65 3.86 -5.89
CA SER A 184 -6.20 3.95 -5.69
C SER A 184 -5.47 2.63 -5.81
N ASP A 185 -6.12 1.54 -5.42
CA ASP A 185 -5.43 0.28 -5.19
C ASP A 185 -5.69 -0.71 -6.31
N SER A 186 -4.65 -1.49 -6.62
CA SER A 186 -4.76 -2.74 -7.36
C SER A 186 -4.59 -3.90 -6.38
N VAL A 187 -5.60 -4.76 -6.30
CA VAL A 187 -5.59 -5.90 -5.38
C VAL A 187 -5.43 -7.18 -6.18
N TYR A 188 -4.40 -7.93 -5.83
CA TYR A 188 -3.98 -9.17 -6.47
C TYR A 188 -4.27 -10.36 -5.55
N VAL A 189 -4.62 -11.48 -6.14
CA VAL A 189 -4.78 -12.77 -5.46
C VAL A 189 -3.87 -13.80 -6.10
N ARG A 190 -3.28 -14.67 -5.29
CA ARG A 190 -2.49 -15.80 -5.80
C ARG A 190 -3.43 -16.81 -6.47
N SER A 191 -3.10 -17.24 -7.70
CA SER A 191 -4.00 -18.02 -8.57
C SER A 191 -4.41 -19.38 -8.00
N ASP A 192 -3.65 -19.92 -7.04
CA ASP A 192 -3.95 -21.18 -6.34
C ASP A 192 -5.02 -21.02 -5.23
N GLN A 193 -5.38 -19.80 -4.84
CA GLN A 193 -6.38 -19.53 -3.79
C GLN A 193 -7.80 -19.52 -4.35
N PHE A 194 -8.04 -18.65 -5.33
CA PHE A 194 -9.29 -18.57 -6.08
C PHE A 194 -9.10 -17.71 -7.33
N LYS A 195 -10.00 -17.87 -8.31
CA LYS A 195 -10.03 -17.03 -9.51
C LYS A 195 -10.98 -15.86 -9.35
N ALA A 196 -10.60 -14.70 -9.91
CA ALA A 196 -11.49 -13.55 -10.01
C ALA A 196 -12.74 -13.93 -10.82
N SER A 197 -13.93 -13.67 -10.25
CA SER A 197 -15.18 -13.99 -10.93
C SER A 197 -15.43 -13.03 -12.09
N TRP A 198 -16.39 -13.35 -12.96
CA TRP A 198 -16.83 -12.42 -14.01
C TRP A 198 -17.36 -11.09 -13.43
N THR A 199 -18.01 -11.12 -12.26
CA THR A 199 -18.49 -9.90 -11.58
C THR A 199 -17.33 -9.05 -11.10
N ASP A 200 -16.25 -9.66 -10.59
CA ASP A 200 -15.04 -8.95 -10.16
C ASP A 200 -14.37 -8.25 -11.36
N LYS A 201 -14.32 -8.93 -12.51
CA LYS A 201 -13.78 -8.37 -13.77
C LYS A 201 -14.60 -7.18 -14.27
N LEU A 202 -15.93 -7.26 -14.23
CA LEU A 202 -16.80 -6.15 -14.60
C LEU A 202 -16.68 -4.96 -13.64
N GLU A 203 -16.63 -5.21 -12.33
CA GLU A 203 -16.40 -4.17 -11.32
C GLU A 203 -15.07 -3.45 -11.61
N THR A 204 -14.03 -4.22 -11.91
CA THR A 204 -12.69 -3.70 -12.25
C THR A 204 -12.72 -2.84 -13.50
N ALA A 205 -13.32 -3.33 -14.59
CA ALA A 205 -13.42 -2.58 -15.84
C ALA A 205 -14.18 -1.24 -15.67
N TYR A 206 -15.26 -1.25 -14.88
CA TYR A 206 -15.99 -0.03 -14.54
C TYR A 206 -15.11 0.97 -13.77
N ILE A 207 -14.35 0.49 -12.78
CA ILE A 207 -13.45 1.33 -12.00
C ILE A 207 -12.32 1.88 -12.87
N GLU A 208 -11.72 1.07 -13.76
CA GLU A 208 -10.69 1.52 -14.69
C GLU A 208 -11.21 2.64 -15.60
N ALA A 209 -12.41 2.49 -16.15
CA ALA A 209 -13.06 3.53 -16.94
C ALA A 209 -13.28 4.81 -16.11
N ARG A 210 -13.70 4.68 -14.84
CA ARG A 210 -13.89 5.81 -13.93
C ARG A 210 -12.58 6.52 -13.59
N VAL A 211 -11.49 5.77 -13.39
CA VAL A 211 -10.14 6.32 -13.17
C VAL A 211 -9.67 7.07 -14.42
N ALA A 212 -9.80 6.45 -15.61
CA ALA A 212 -9.47 7.10 -16.88
C ALA A 212 -10.26 8.40 -17.10
N TRP A 213 -11.55 8.41 -16.77
CA TRP A 213 -12.38 9.60 -16.83
C TRP A 213 -11.91 10.71 -15.87
N LYS A 214 -11.57 10.36 -14.62
CA LYS A 214 -11.01 11.33 -13.65
C LYS A 214 -9.71 11.94 -14.17
N LYS A 215 -8.82 11.12 -14.76
CA LYS A 215 -7.57 11.58 -15.38
C LYS A 215 -7.84 12.56 -16.51
N PHE A 216 -8.77 12.23 -17.41
CA PHE A 216 -9.17 13.09 -18.51
C PHE A 216 -9.71 14.45 -18.00
N LYS A 217 -10.61 14.44 -17.02
CA LYS A 217 -11.17 15.66 -16.42
C LYS A 217 -10.10 16.53 -15.77
N GLN A 218 -9.11 15.95 -15.12
CA GLN A 218 -8.01 16.71 -14.49
C GLN A 218 -7.07 17.33 -15.54
N LYS A 219 -6.78 16.62 -16.65
CA LYS A 219 -6.03 17.18 -17.79
C LYS A 219 -6.75 18.37 -18.42
N LEU A 220 -8.07 18.29 -18.58
CA LEU A 220 -8.89 19.42 -19.07
C LEU A 220 -8.80 20.63 -18.15
N LYS A 221 -8.94 20.44 -16.83
CA LYS A 221 -8.84 21.53 -15.84
C LYS A 221 -7.48 22.23 -15.81
N ARG A 222 -6.40 21.57 -16.23
CA ARG A 222 -5.05 22.18 -16.29
C ARG A 222 -4.79 22.97 -17.57
N ARG A 223 -5.67 22.85 -18.57
CA ARG A 223 -5.56 23.54 -19.87
C ARG A 223 -6.41 24.80 -19.96
N ILE A 224 -7.33 24.98 -19.00
CA ILE A 224 -8.17 26.17 -18.82
C ILE A 224 -7.56 26.95 -17.66
#